data_AF-U1ZQ55-F1
#
_entry.id   AF-U1ZQ55-F1
#
_cell.length_a   1.000
_cell.length_b   1.000
_cell.length_c   1.000
_cell.angle_alpha   90.00
_cell.angle_beta   90.00
_cell.angle_gamma   90.00
#
_symmetry.space_group_name_H-M   'P 1'
#
loop_
_entity.id
_entity.type
_entity.pdbx_description
1 polymer ?
#
loop_
_entity_poly.entity_id
_entity_poly.type
_entity_poly.pdbx_seq_one_letter_code
_entity_poly.pdbx_strand_id
1 'polypeptide(L)'
;MQRHAWLSALLLGSSPVWAMQALDDDSLAGVSGQGGISIETSGGGWSAGSIEYRDDGQSLRLEGVSSRPQQAGSSSTTQLDVVDERLQIEHQGRPNELAISNVGFAGSDKSFGAFRAFYTLGASLKLSGGGADGVAGFSVDGSRLSLDAVTFYYRDNGFDLIVRNASFDAYLNNAYLDIVGGGDGSAIRLDLGDSRFVGHIGAINLDLAHGDPLPGVAVTPGTPDTRHPEHGRSFGQLDMDLRLGGSIRIAGGGATGEGLRLIPQITIANSLFQFRDDGVLRAENFAGVLSSQNGITLDLGEDGSGRYAQLAFQDLKLNASLGGLIIGNPSNQKIGSLALDLNFQDQGARQNWFRLRPGGDPNSGLKGISADLSWNMVSSSVSLTDNGNSLWFSGLRTHGSGQLSLDLTKSCTGGVSAGCYAGSANTQPGSGGYDGHFDGLRLGLKNVVGSYSFDGLRVGTADAPLQGGTELLVLLEIFPAYDFTLNGQLTIRPGGASGDGLRYNADFLISDANAAITVDESGKGLWLSGTRYDMHFRDGSLDVTQDGVQLNKGTYWSTLDVGDLRWGDRHSGHSLGRIVLRRYEQGSTLSLSS
;
A
#
# COMPACT_ATOMS: atom_id res chain seq x y z
N MET A 1 81.35 -84.15 -0.59
CA MET A 1 82.36 -83.06 -0.58
C MET A 1 81.69 -81.78 -1.05
N GLN A 2 82.12 -80.64 -0.50
CA GLN A 2 81.37 -79.41 -0.19
C GLN A 2 80.85 -78.55 -1.35
N ARG A 3 79.77 -77.81 -1.02
CA ARG A 3 79.19 -76.61 -1.67
C ARG A 3 79.76 -75.33 -1.05
N HIS A 4 79.85 -74.23 -1.81
CA HIS A 4 79.66 -72.80 -1.49
C HIS A 4 79.24 -72.11 -2.82
N ALA A 5 78.20 -71.28 -3.04
CA ALA A 5 77.46 -70.21 -2.34
C ALA A 5 78.01 -68.77 -2.54
N TRP A 6 77.07 -67.82 -2.65
CA TRP A 6 77.16 -66.32 -2.62
C TRP A 6 77.45 -65.62 -3.97
N LEU A 7 76.92 -64.45 -4.36
CA LEU A 7 76.17 -63.33 -3.74
C LEU A 7 75.65 -62.38 -4.88
N SER A 8 74.48 -61.72 -4.75
CA SER A 8 74.16 -60.32 -5.20
C SER A 8 72.65 -60.06 -5.26
N ALA A 9 72.18 -59.12 -4.44
CA ALA A 9 70.78 -58.74 -4.21
C ALA A 9 70.42 -57.39 -4.88
N LEU A 10 69.15 -57.26 -5.27
CA LEU A 10 68.54 -56.13 -5.95
C LEU A 10 68.37 -54.88 -5.06
N LEU A 11 68.65 -53.72 -5.65
CA LEU A 11 68.12 -52.40 -5.32
C LEU A 11 66.69 -52.27 -5.89
N LEU A 12 65.70 -51.99 -5.04
CA LEU A 12 64.44 -51.36 -5.46
C LEU A 12 64.07 -50.26 -4.46
N GLY A 13 63.92 -49.06 -5.00
CA GLY A 13 63.67 -47.81 -4.28
C GLY A 13 62.26 -47.69 -3.72
N SER A 14 62.20 -47.01 -2.59
CA SER A 14 61.02 -46.63 -1.81
C SER A 14 60.21 -45.50 -2.45
N SER A 15 58.89 -45.68 -2.58
CA SER A 15 57.93 -44.59 -2.75
C SER A 15 57.49 -44.05 -1.38
N PRO A 16 57.39 -42.72 -1.17
CA PRO A 16 56.89 -42.18 0.08
C PRO A 16 55.38 -42.41 0.20
N VAL A 17 54.98 -43.15 1.23
CA VAL A 17 53.60 -43.20 1.72
C VAL A 17 53.37 -41.89 2.46
N TRP A 18 52.53 -41.02 1.91
CA TRP A 18 51.98 -39.87 2.62
C TRP A 18 50.96 -40.40 3.62
N ALA A 19 51.42 -40.76 4.82
CA ALA A 19 50.53 -41.05 5.94
C ALA A 19 49.98 -39.73 6.47
N MET A 20 48.66 -39.64 6.64
CA MET A 20 48.07 -38.56 7.42
C MET A 20 48.61 -38.65 8.85
N GLN A 21 49.27 -37.58 9.31
CA GLN A 21 49.74 -37.48 10.67
C GLN A 21 48.54 -37.17 11.57
N ALA A 22 48.22 -38.08 12.49
CA ALA A 22 47.28 -37.78 13.56
C ALA A 22 47.85 -36.63 14.39
N LEU A 23 47.10 -35.52 14.47
CA LEU A 23 47.43 -34.41 15.36
C LEU A 23 47.25 -34.89 16.81
N ASP A 24 48.17 -34.50 17.67
CA ASP A 24 48.15 -34.81 19.10
C ASP A 24 47.01 -34.04 19.77
N ASP A 25 46.32 -34.68 20.71
CA ASP A 25 45.17 -34.11 21.43
C ASP A 25 45.57 -32.84 22.19
N ASP A 26 46.83 -32.72 22.65
CA ASP A 26 47.36 -31.50 23.28
C ASP A 26 47.49 -30.33 22.27
N SER A 27 47.72 -30.61 20.99
CA SER A 27 47.71 -29.59 19.93
C SER A 27 46.31 -29.19 19.48
N LEU A 28 45.29 -30.04 19.72
CA LEU A 28 43.88 -29.73 19.48
C LEU A 28 43.18 -29.13 20.71
N ALA A 29 43.68 -29.37 21.92
CA ALA A 29 43.14 -28.83 23.18
C ALA A 29 43.27 -27.30 23.28
N GLY A 30 44.21 -26.69 22.54
CA GLY A 30 44.36 -25.24 22.41
C GLY A 30 43.52 -24.60 21.30
N VAL A 31 42.87 -25.40 20.43
CA VAL A 31 41.99 -24.89 19.37
C VAL A 31 40.59 -24.72 19.95
N SER A 32 40.42 -23.68 20.77
CA SER A 32 39.08 -23.20 21.11
C SER A 32 38.60 -22.32 19.95
N GLY A 33 37.82 -22.88 19.03
CA GLY A 33 37.09 -22.10 18.04
C GLY A 33 35.98 -21.28 18.72
N GLN A 34 36.36 -20.24 19.46
CA GLN A 34 35.46 -19.32 20.16
C GLN A 34 35.18 -18.03 19.36
N GLY A 35 35.72 -17.92 18.14
CA GLY A 35 35.43 -16.79 17.24
C GLY A 35 34.36 -17.17 16.23
N GLY A 36 33.29 -16.37 16.14
CA GLY A 36 32.30 -16.48 15.08
C GLY A 36 32.91 -16.41 13.66
N ILE A 37 32.15 -16.86 12.67
CA ILE A 37 32.53 -16.84 11.25
C ILE A 37 32.19 -15.47 10.66
N SER A 38 33.18 -14.72 10.17
CA SER A 38 32.95 -13.51 9.39
C SER A 38 33.05 -13.80 7.89
N ILE A 39 31.98 -13.52 7.16
CA ILE A 39 31.89 -13.66 5.70
C ILE A 39 31.88 -12.26 5.09
N GLU A 40 32.95 -11.93 4.37
CA GLU A 40 32.96 -10.75 3.50
C GLU A 40 32.51 -11.16 2.09
N THR A 41 31.53 -10.44 1.55
CA THR A 41 30.98 -10.68 0.21
C THR A 41 31.28 -9.49 -0.68
N SER A 42 32.28 -9.62 -1.55
CA SER A 42 32.64 -8.66 -2.58
C SER A 42 32.33 -9.27 -3.95
N GLY A 43 31.20 -8.90 -4.55
CA GLY A 43 30.76 -9.48 -5.83
C GLY A 43 29.81 -8.57 -6.58
N GLY A 44 29.69 -8.76 -7.90
CA GLY A 44 28.90 -7.91 -8.80
C GLY A 44 27.38 -8.01 -8.64
N GLY A 45 26.88 -8.73 -7.63
CA GLY A 45 25.46 -8.98 -7.41
C GLY A 45 24.93 -10.17 -8.20
N TRP A 46 23.62 -10.20 -8.42
CA TRP A 46 22.93 -11.25 -9.19
C TRP A 46 21.96 -10.65 -10.20
N SER A 47 21.63 -11.43 -11.24
CA SER A 47 20.56 -11.09 -12.19
C SER A 47 19.89 -12.35 -12.74
N ALA A 48 18.58 -12.28 -12.94
CA ALA A 48 17.75 -13.30 -13.57
C ALA A 48 16.98 -12.67 -14.75
N GLY A 49 16.91 -13.39 -15.89
CA GLY A 49 16.15 -12.93 -17.04
C GLY A 49 14.65 -12.79 -16.75
N SER A 50 14.11 -13.72 -15.95
CA SER A 50 12.76 -13.63 -15.41
C SER A 50 12.57 -14.47 -14.15
N ILE A 51 11.64 -14.05 -13.30
CA ILE A 51 11.11 -14.82 -12.16
C ILE A 51 9.60 -14.95 -12.38
N GLU A 52 9.04 -16.14 -12.16
CA GLU A 52 7.64 -16.43 -12.45
C GLU A 52 6.97 -17.09 -11.24
N TYR A 53 5.80 -16.59 -10.86
CA TYR A 53 4.88 -17.22 -9.93
C TYR A 53 3.70 -17.79 -10.72
N ARG A 54 3.40 -19.07 -10.51
CA ARG A 54 2.34 -19.79 -11.20
C ARG A 54 1.31 -20.29 -10.21
N ASP A 55 0.06 -20.11 -10.57
CA ASP A 55 -1.10 -20.46 -9.77
C ASP A 55 -2.32 -20.57 -10.70
N ASP A 56 -3.18 -21.56 -10.50
CA ASP A 56 -4.40 -21.79 -11.27
C ASP A 56 -4.23 -21.70 -12.81
N GLY A 57 -3.08 -22.16 -13.32
CA GLY A 57 -2.74 -22.13 -14.75
C GLY A 57 -2.38 -20.75 -15.31
N GLN A 58 -2.32 -19.73 -14.44
CA GLN A 58 -1.89 -18.38 -14.75
C GLN A 58 -0.46 -18.14 -14.25
N SER A 59 0.20 -17.13 -14.83
CA SER A 59 1.61 -16.86 -14.63
C SER A 59 1.88 -15.37 -14.47
N LEU A 60 2.21 -14.95 -13.25
CA LEU A 60 2.72 -13.60 -12.97
C LEU A 60 4.24 -13.61 -13.13
N ARG A 61 4.79 -12.68 -13.91
CA ARG A 61 6.19 -12.65 -14.31
C ARG A 61 6.84 -11.31 -14.00
N LEU A 62 8.03 -11.40 -13.40
CA LEU A 62 9.00 -10.32 -13.29
C LEU A 62 10.08 -10.52 -14.36
N GLU A 63 10.45 -9.48 -15.09
CA GLU A 63 11.47 -9.54 -16.15
C GLU A 63 12.67 -8.66 -15.82
N GLY A 64 13.87 -9.10 -16.22
CA GLY A 64 15.10 -8.34 -16.04
C GLY A 64 15.41 -8.04 -14.58
N VAL A 65 15.20 -9.01 -13.69
CA VAL A 65 15.41 -8.82 -12.25
C VAL A 65 16.90 -8.83 -11.95
N SER A 66 17.39 -7.84 -11.22
CA SER A 66 18.79 -7.82 -10.77
C SER A 66 18.96 -7.08 -9.46
N SER A 67 19.95 -7.47 -8.67
CA SER A 67 20.40 -6.73 -7.49
C SER A 67 21.91 -6.60 -7.57
N ARG A 68 22.43 -5.38 -7.72
CA ARG A 68 23.84 -5.10 -7.98
C ARG A 68 24.37 -4.02 -7.02
N PRO A 69 25.66 -4.04 -6.67
CA PRO A 69 26.25 -2.93 -5.91
C PRO A 69 26.21 -1.63 -6.72
N GLN A 70 25.88 -0.52 -6.07
CA GLN A 70 25.90 0.80 -6.72
C GLN A 70 27.33 1.23 -7.10
N GLN A 71 28.31 0.81 -6.29
CA GLN A 71 29.73 1.05 -6.54
C GLN A 71 30.46 -0.27 -6.73
N ALA A 72 31.12 -0.44 -7.87
CA ALA A 72 31.94 -1.61 -8.13
C ALA A 72 33.04 -1.78 -7.06
N GLY A 73 33.26 -3.01 -6.62
CA GLY A 73 34.27 -3.34 -5.60
C GLY A 73 33.83 -3.11 -4.15
N SER A 74 32.62 -2.59 -3.90
CA SER A 74 32.08 -2.51 -2.54
C SER A 74 31.77 -3.89 -1.96
N SER A 75 31.97 -4.08 -0.65
CA SER A 75 31.73 -5.34 0.06
C SER A 75 30.66 -5.18 1.14
N SER A 76 29.96 -6.28 1.41
CA SER A 76 29.07 -6.41 2.57
C SER A 76 29.67 -7.45 3.52
N THR A 77 29.50 -7.23 4.82
CA THR A 77 30.02 -8.14 5.85
C THR A 77 28.86 -8.82 6.57
N THR A 78 28.93 -10.13 6.70
CA THR A 78 27.99 -10.91 7.53
C THR A 78 28.78 -11.69 8.56
N GLN A 79 28.56 -11.42 9.84
CA GLN A 79 29.13 -12.19 10.95
C GLN A 79 28.09 -13.18 11.46
N LEU A 80 28.51 -14.44 11.62
CA LEU A 80 27.71 -15.54 12.14
C LEU A 80 28.39 -16.01 13.42
N ASP A 81 27.70 -15.90 14.55
CA ASP A 81 28.21 -16.30 15.84
C ASP A 81 27.17 -17.10 16.64
N VAL A 82 27.61 -17.82 17.66
CA VAL A 82 26.72 -18.46 18.63
C VAL A 82 26.95 -17.81 19.99
N VAL A 83 26.01 -16.98 20.41
CA VAL A 83 26.06 -16.22 21.67
C VAL A 83 24.85 -16.59 22.51
N ASP A 84 25.05 -16.93 23.78
CA ASP A 84 23.99 -17.31 24.72
C ASP A 84 23.04 -18.42 24.17
N GLU A 85 23.62 -19.45 23.54
CA GLU A 85 22.91 -20.57 22.90
C GLU A 85 22.01 -20.17 21.70
N ARG A 86 22.15 -18.93 21.20
CA ARG A 86 21.44 -18.43 20.01
C ARG A 86 22.41 -18.25 18.84
N LEU A 87 21.96 -18.59 17.64
CA LEU A 87 22.66 -18.21 16.42
C LEU A 87 22.41 -16.72 16.16
N GLN A 88 23.46 -15.91 16.20
CA GLN A 88 23.42 -14.49 15.89
C GLN A 88 24.01 -14.24 14.50
N ILE A 89 23.26 -13.52 13.68
CA ILE A 89 23.67 -13.12 12.33
C ILE A 89 23.65 -11.60 12.27
N GLU A 90 24.82 -10.98 12.18
CA GLU A 90 24.96 -9.54 11.99
C GLU A 90 25.34 -9.26 10.54
N HIS A 91 24.49 -8.52 9.83
CA HIS A 91 24.71 -8.13 8.44
C HIS A 91 24.88 -6.62 8.33
N GLN A 92 26.00 -6.20 7.76
CA GLN A 92 26.27 -4.84 7.34
C GLN A 92 26.35 -4.81 5.82
N GLY A 93 25.27 -4.36 5.20
CA GLY A 93 25.15 -4.24 3.76
C GLY A 93 25.88 -3.02 3.22
N ARG A 94 26.19 -3.10 1.93
CA ARG A 94 26.62 -1.98 1.09
C ARG A 94 25.42 -1.37 0.36
N PRO A 95 25.56 -0.17 -0.23
CA PRO A 95 24.55 0.36 -1.15
C PRO A 95 24.36 -0.54 -2.38
N ASN A 96 23.14 -1.00 -2.60
CA ASN A 96 22.73 -1.81 -3.75
C ASN A 96 21.63 -1.11 -4.56
N GLU A 97 21.50 -1.51 -5.83
CA GLU A 97 20.38 -1.22 -6.72
C GLU A 97 19.67 -2.53 -7.04
N LEU A 98 18.40 -2.63 -6.67
CA LEU A 98 17.47 -3.64 -7.17
C LEU A 98 16.74 -3.05 -8.38
N ALA A 99 16.69 -3.77 -9.49
CA ALA A 99 15.96 -3.38 -10.69
C ALA A 99 15.08 -4.52 -11.20
N ILE A 100 13.86 -4.18 -11.60
CA ILE A 100 12.89 -5.03 -12.30
C ILE A 100 12.41 -4.25 -13.51
N SER A 101 12.70 -4.74 -14.71
CA SER A 101 12.43 -4.01 -15.95
C SER A 101 10.95 -4.02 -16.36
N ASN A 102 10.20 -5.02 -15.94
CA ASN A 102 8.80 -5.19 -16.30
C ASN A 102 8.11 -6.17 -15.33
N VAL A 103 6.86 -5.89 -14.98
CA VAL A 103 5.99 -6.79 -14.21
C VAL A 103 4.69 -6.99 -14.97
N GLY A 104 4.27 -8.23 -15.20
CA GLY A 104 3.06 -8.51 -15.98
C GLY A 104 2.70 -9.99 -16.03
N PHE A 105 1.65 -10.33 -16.76
CA PHE A 105 1.25 -11.73 -16.96
C PHE A 105 1.89 -12.33 -18.21
N ALA A 106 2.30 -13.60 -18.15
CA ALA A 106 2.92 -14.26 -19.29
C ALA A 106 1.97 -14.32 -20.51
N GLY A 107 2.36 -13.77 -21.66
CA GLY A 107 1.49 -13.72 -22.84
C GLY A 107 0.55 -12.52 -22.92
N SER A 108 0.66 -11.57 -21.98
CA SER A 108 0.08 -10.22 -22.11
C SER A 108 1.15 -9.22 -22.57
N ASP A 109 0.72 -8.24 -23.36
CA ASP A 109 1.50 -7.06 -23.75
C ASP A 109 1.39 -5.91 -22.72
N LYS A 110 0.45 -6.01 -21.78
CA LYS A 110 0.26 -5.05 -20.69
C LYS A 110 1.22 -5.32 -19.54
N SER A 111 1.57 -4.26 -18.82
CA SER A 111 2.43 -4.35 -17.64
C SER A 111 1.95 -3.47 -16.50
N PHE A 112 2.23 -3.90 -15.26
CA PHE A 112 2.11 -3.05 -14.07
C PHE A 112 3.14 -1.94 -14.02
N GLY A 113 4.21 -1.98 -14.82
CA GLY A 113 5.32 -1.02 -14.79
C GLY A 113 6.67 -1.68 -14.52
N ALA A 114 7.66 -0.85 -14.21
CA ALA A 114 9.01 -1.26 -13.81
C ALA A 114 9.37 -0.67 -12.45
N PHE A 115 10.33 -1.29 -11.76
CA PHE A 115 10.73 -0.90 -10.41
C PHE A 115 12.25 -0.77 -10.31
N ARG A 116 12.73 0.26 -9.62
CA ARG A 116 14.12 0.34 -9.16
C ARG A 116 14.15 0.80 -7.71
N ALA A 117 15.00 0.19 -6.90
CA ALA A 117 15.21 0.58 -5.52
C ALA A 117 16.71 0.66 -5.22
N PHE A 118 17.14 1.80 -4.72
CA PHE A 118 18.48 2.03 -4.18
C PHE A 118 18.37 1.91 -2.67
N TYR A 119 19.14 1.03 -2.03
CA TYR A 119 19.00 0.76 -0.60
C TYR A 119 20.29 0.25 0.02
N THR A 120 20.41 0.41 1.34
CA THR A 120 21.40 -0.28 2.16
C THR A 120 20.67 -1.12 3.20
N LEU A 121 21.03 -2.40 3.31
CA LEU A 121 20.43 -3.36 4.23
C LEU A 121 21.32 -3.52 5.47
N GLY A 122 20.75 -3.36 6.65
CA GLY A 122 21.34 -3.78 7.92
C GLY A 122 20.47 -4.84 8.59
N ALA A 123 21.05 -5.84 9.23
CA ALA A 123 20.28 -6.80 10.00
C ALA A 123 21.06 -7.32 11.21
N SER A 124 20.34 -7.55 12.30
CA SER A 124 20.80 -8.30 13.48
C SER A 124 19.74 -9.35 13.74
N LEU A 125 20.00 -10.61 13.39
CA LEU A 125 19.05 -11.70 13.53
C LEU A 125 19.52 -12.67 14.61
N LYS A 126 18.71 -12.88 15.64
CA LYS A 126 18.98 -13.80 16.75
C LYS A 126 18.01 -14.96 16.65
N LEU A 127 18.53 -16.15 16.38
CA LEU A 127 17.77 -17.36 16.16
C LEU A 127 17.97 -18.33 17.33
N SER A 128 16.88 -18.82 17.88
CA SER A 128 16.91 -19.92 18.84
C SER A 128 15.87 -20.97 18.49
N GLY A 129 16.19 -22.23 18.74
CA GLY A 129 15.26 -23.34 18.51
C GLY A 129 14.10 -23.30 19.51
N GLY A 130 12.91 -23.67 19.03
CA GLY A 130 11.67 -23.58 19.79
C GLY A 130 10.92 -22.29 19.47
N GLY A 131 9.64 -22.40 19.14
CA GLY A 131 8.70 -21.28 19.21
C GLY A 131 7.80 -21.40 20.44
N ALA A 132 6.56 -20.91 20.39
CA ALA A 132 5.76 -20.73 21.61
C ALA A 132 5.50 -22.03 22.40
N ASP A 133 5.34 -23.16 21.70
CA ASP A 133 5.03 -24.46 22.29
C ASP A 133 6.24 -25.43 22.33
N GLY A 134 7.44 -24.98 21.92
CA GLY A 134 8.70 -25.68 22.15
C GLY A 134 9.03 -26.92 21.29
N VAL A 135 8.25 -27.26 20.26
CA VAL A 135 8.49 -28.49 19.46
C VAL A 135 8.74 -28.26 17.96
N ALA A 136 8.12 -27.27 17.32
CA ALA A 136 8.25 -27.01 15.88
C ALA A 136 8.22 -25.51 15.52
N GLY A 137 9.39 -24.87 15.53
CA GLY A 137 9.55 -23.45 15.19
C GLY A 137 10.89 -22.87 15.64
N PHE A 138 11.05 -21.57 15.46
CA PHE A 138 12.19 -20.81 15.95
C PHE A 138 11.77 -19.41 16.42
N SER A 139 12.43 -18.92 17.46
CA SER A 139 12.28 -17.54 17.92
C SER A 139 13.26 -16.62 17.18
N VAL A 140 12.80 -15.40 16.90
CA VAL A 140 13.59 -14.28 16.35
C VAL A 140 13.67 -13.12 17.35
N ASP A 141 13.51 -13.41 18.64
CA ASP A 141 13.47 -12.41 19.70
C ASP A 141 14.76 -11.57 19.81
N GLY A 142 14.58 -10.26 19.94
CA GLY A 142 15.64 -9.27 20.03
C GLY A 142 16.36 -9.02 18.70
N SER A 143 15.71 -9.36 17.58
CA SER A 143 16.23 -9.14 16.22
C SER A 143 15.83 -7.76 15.67
N ARG A 144 16.62 -7.26 14.73
CA ARG A 144 16.37 -6.02 14.00
C ARG A 144 16.62 -6.19 12.50
N LEU A 145 15.77 -5.58 11.68
CA LEU A 145 16.00 -5.35 10.26
C LEU A 145 15.98 -3.84 10.01
N SER A 146 16.97 -3.31 9.29
CA SER A 146 17.06 -1.91 8.89
C SER A 146 17.23 -1.79 7.38
N LEU A 147 16.45 -0.91 6.77
CA LEU A 147 16.66 -0.44 5.40
C LEU A 147 16.87 1.07 5.47
N ASP A 148 18.00 1.53 4.96
CA ASP A 148 18.41 2.94 5.05
C ASP A 148 18.70 3.53 3.67
N ALA A 149 18.54 4.85 3.59
CA ALA A 149 18.76 5.67 2.40
C ALA A 149 18.01 5.13 1.16
N VAL A 150 16.80 4.61 1.38
CA VAL A 150 16.00 4.00 0.33
C VAL A 150 15.52 5.09 -0.63
N THR A 151 15.82 4.91 -1.92
CA THR A 151 15.14 5.65 -2.99
C THR A 151 14.48 4.65 -3.93
N PHE A 152 13.17 4.73 -4.05
CA PHE A 152 12.35 3.85 -4.86
C PHE A 152 11.78 4.60 -6.06
N TYR A 153 11.87 3.97 -7.23
CA TYR A 153 11.31 4.44 -8.49
C TYR A 153 10.29 3.43 -8.97
N TYR A 154 9.06 3.88 -9.14
CA TYR A 154 8.05 3.16 -9.91
C TYR A 154 7.89 3.82 -11.26
N ARG A 155 8.24 3.09 -12.32
CA ARG A 155 8.17 3.58 -13.69
C ARG A 155 6.89 3.12 -14.38
N ASP A 156 6.07 4.07 -14.76
CA ASP A 156 4.87 3.86 -15.55
C ASP A 156 4.94 4.70 -16.84
N ASN A 157 4.75 4.04 -17.98
CA ASN A 157 4.75 4.66 -19.30
C ASN A 157 5.95 5.59 -19.61
N GLY A 158 7.08 5.37 -18.92
CA GLY A 158 8.31 6.16 -19.08
C GLY A 158 8.43 7.35 -18.12
N PHE A 159 7.48 7.55 -17.22
CA PHE A 159 7.53 8.50 -16.11
C PHE A 159 7.76 7.78 -14.79
N ASP A 160 8.30 8.49 -13.80
CA ASP A 160 8.65 7.90 -12.52
C ASP A 160 7.90 8.55 -11.35
N LEU A 161 7.30 7.71 -10.49
CA LEU A 161 6.97 8.06 -9.12
C LEU A 161 8.20 7.74 -8.26
N ILE A 162 8.68 8.71 -7.51
CA ILE A 162 9.94 8.61 -6.78
C ILE A 162 9.67 8.81 -5.29
N VAL A 163 10.00 7.81 -4.48
CA VAL A 163 10.02 7.92 -3.01
C VAL A 163 11.48 8.05 -2.58
N ARG A 164 11.84 9.16 -1.94
CA ARG A 164 13.23 9.51 -1.61
C ARG A 164 13.46 9.52 -0.11
N ASN A 165 14.71 9.22 0.26
CA ASN A 165 15.17 9.23 1.64
C ASN A 165 14.23 8.45 2.57
N ALA A 166 13.79 7.28 2.10
CA ALA A 166 12.98 6.40 2.91
C ALA A 166 13.88 5.55 3.82
N SER A 167 13.41 5.28 5.02
CA SER A 167 14.02 4.29 5.90
C SER A 167 12.95 3.46 6.59
N PHE A 168 13.33 2.25 6.96
CA PHE A 168 12.45 1.31 7.64
C PHE A 168 13.26 0.45 8.62
N ASP A 169 12.86 0.50 9.87
CA ASP A 169 13.37 -0.35 10.94
C ASP A 169 12.27 -1.25 11.47
N ALA A 170 12.52 -2.56 11.52
CA ALA A 170 11.69 -3.52 12.25
C ALA A 170 12.47 -4.05 13.44
N TYR A 171 11.93 -3.87 14.64
CA TYR A 171 12.44 -4.42 15.90
C TYR A 171 11.50 -5.55 16.33
N LEU A 172 12.03 -6.77 16.36
CA LEU A 172 11.26 -7.97 16.68
C LEU A 172 11.55 -8.36 18.13
N ASN A 173 10.55 -8.20 19.00
CA ASN A 173 10.64 -8.55 20.42
C ASN A 173 9.60 -9.60 20.75
N ASN A 174 10.00 -10.67 21.43
CA ASN A 174 9.15 -11.83 21.72
C ASN A 174 8.48 -12.44 20.48
N ALA A 175 9.07 -12.24 19.30
CA ALA A 175 8.54 -12.72 18.04
C ALA A 175 9.06 -14.13 17.70
N TYR A 176 8.22 -14.93 17.07
CA TYR A 176 8.56 -16.31 16.70
C TYR A 176 7.82 -16.77 15.45
N LEU A 177 8.38 -17.80 14.82
CA LEU A 177 7.80 -18.47 13.67
C LEU A 177 7.58 -19.94 14.01
N ASP A 178 6.31 -20.37 13.97
CA ASP A 178 5.90 -21.74 14.27
C ASP A 178 5.25 -22.40 13.06
N ILE A 179 5.42 -23.72 12.95
CA ILE A 179 4.60 -24.54 12.05
C ILE A 179 3.43 -25.08 12.88
N VAL A 180 2.23 -24.56 12.61
CA VAL A 180 1.01 -24.95 13.33
C VAL A 180 0.14 -25.86 12.47
N GLY A 181 -0.37 -26.94 13.05
CA GLY A 181 -1.39 -27.78 12.43
C GLY A 181 -2.80 -27.21 12.67
N GLY A 182 -3.65 -27.20 11.65
CA GLY A 182 -5.07 -26.81 11.74
C GLY A 182 -5.92 -27.57 10.73
N GLY A 183 -7.26 -27.45 10.84
CA GLY A 183 -8.25 -28.24 10.08
C GLY A 183 -8.10 -28.24 8.54
N ASP A 184 -7.33 -27.30 7.98
CA ASP A 184 -7.06 -27.17 6.53
C ASP A 184 -5.60 -27.53 6.15
N GLY A 185 -4.79 -28.06 7.07
CA GLY A 185 -3.39 -28.43 6.86
C GLY A 185 -2.40 -27.74 7.80
N SER A 186 -1.11 -27.81 7.44
CA SER A 186 -0.03 -27.08 8.12
C SER A 186 0.00 -25.62 7.67
N ALA A 187 0.05 -24.68 8.61
CA ALA A 187 0.24 -23.26 8.36
C ALA A 187 1.50 -22.74 9.05
N ILE A 188 2.10 -21.70 8.50
CA ILE A 188 3.17 -20.96 9.16
C ILE A 188 2.52 -19.87 10.00
N ARG A 189 2.76 -19.85 11.30
CA ARG A 189 2.34 -18.76 12.19
C ARG A 189 3.53 -17.84 12.42
N LEU A 190 3.41 -16.59 11.99
CA LEU A 190 4.27 -15.50 12.42
C LEU A 190 3.59 -14.82 13.60
N ASP A 191 4.18 -14.93 14.78
CA ASP A 191 3.77 -14.16 15.95
C ASP A 191 4.66 -12.92 16.11
N LEU A 192 4.01 -11.77 16.28
CA LEU A 192 4.67 -10.48 16.31
C LEU A 192 5.10 -10.08 17.71
N GLY A 193 4.68 -10.78 18.77
CA GLY A 193 5.02 -10.41 20.15
C GLY A 193 4.76 -8.92 20.43
N ASP A 194 5.81 -8.20 20.83
CA ASP A 194 5.82 -6.75 21.08
C ASP A 194 6.71 -6.02 20.05
N SER A 195 6.48 -6.31 18.76
CA SER A 195 7.29 -5.76 17.67
C SER A 195 7.01 -4.29 17.40
N ARG A 196 8.06 -3.55 17.00
CA ARG A 196 7.99 -2.13 16.65
C ARG A 196 8.50 -1.92 15.24
N PHE A 197 7.76 -1.17 14.44
CA PHE A 197 8.11 -0.82 13.07
C PHE A 197 8.18 0.70 12.94
N VAL A 198 9.36 1.22 12.60
CA VAL A 198 9.59 2.65 12.42
C VAL A 198 9.87 2.91 10.95
N GLY A 199 9.13 3.82 10.34
CA GLY A 199 9.29 4.18 8.94
C GLY A 199 9.39 5.69 8.77
N HIS A 200 10.20 6.11 7.80
CA HIS A 200 10.32 7.49 7.38
C HIS A 200 10.31 7.56 5.86
N ILE A 201 9.67 8.58 5.30
CA ILE A 201 9.76 8.98 3.91
C ILE A 201 10.09 10.48 3.90
N GLY A 202 11.25 10.83 3.37
CA GLY A 202 11.71 12.22 3.33
C GLY A 202 11.13 13.05 2.18
N ALA A 203 10.67 12.41 1.11
CA ALA A 203 9.91 13.07 0.04
C ALA A 203 9.26 12.04 -0.89
N ILE A 204 8.11 12.39 -1.47
CA ILE A 204 7.54 11.71 -2.64
C ILE A 204 7.47 12.73 -3.78
N ASN A 205 8.05 12.41 -4.94
CA ASN A 205 8.15 13.28 -6.10
C ASN A 205 7.63 12.57 -7.36
N LEU A 206 7.39 13.35 -8.41
CA LEU A 206 7.11 12.83 -9.75
C LEU A 206 8.18 13.34 -10.72
N ASP A 207 8.71 12.44 -11.55
CA ASP A 207 9.45 12.80 -12.75
C ASP A 207 8.59 12.50 -13.98
N LEU A 208 8.08 13.58 -14.56
CA LEU A 208 7.25 13.51 -15.77
C LEU A 208 8.06 13.85 -17.03
N ALA A 209 9.40 13.82 -16.96
CA ALA A 209 10.25 13.78 -18.14
C ALA A 209 10.29 12.34 -18.67
N HIS A 210 9.96 12.16 -19.96
CA HIS A 210 9.87 10.81 -20.51
C HIS A 210 11.26 10.15 -20.64
N GLY A 211 11.36 8.91 -20.14
CA GLY A 211 12.54 8.06 -20.22
C GLY A 211 13.71 8.57 -19.39
N ASP A 212 14.87 7.91 -19.50
CA ASP A 212 16.08 8.41 -18.84
C ASP A 212 16.73 9.57 -19.64
N PRO A 213 17.44 10.52 -19.00
CA PRO A 213 18.05 11.68 -19.64
C PRO A 213 19.01 11.37 -20.79
N LEU A 214 19.77 10.29 -20.65
CA LEU A 214 20.74 9.82 -21.63
C LEU A 214 20.42 8.35 -21.97
N PRO A 215 20.38 7.97 -23.26
CA PRO A 215 20.11 6.59 -23.66
C PRO A 215 21.07 5.60 -22.97
N GLY A 216 20.52 4.63 -22.26
CA GLY A 216 21.28 3.59 -21.57
C GLY A 216 21.93 4.01 -20.24
N VAL A 217 21.74 5.25 -19.79
CA VAL A 217 22.22 5.71 -18.48
C VAL A 217 21.02 5.94 -17.58
N ALA A 218 20.80 5.03 -16.64
CA ALA A 218 19.69 5.13 -15.69
C ALA A 218 19.87 6.32 -14.74
N VAL A 219 18.76 6.96 -14.39
CA VAL A 219 18.72 7.94 -13.29
C VAL A 219 19.05 7.25 -11.97
N THR A 220 19.82 7.93 -11.12
CA THR A 220 20.17 7.46 -9.78
C THR A 220 19.86 8.53 -8.74
N PRO A 221 19.79 8.20 -7.43
CA PRO A 221 19.57 9.19 -6.40
C PRO A 221 20.68 10.26 -6.33
N GLY A 222 21.92 9.88 -6.66
CA GLY A 222 23.07 10.80 -6.71
C GLY A 222 23.11 11.67 -7.97
N THR A 223 22.41 11.28 -9.03
CA THR A 223 22.29 12.01 -10.30
C THR A 223 20.82 12.00 -10.77
N PRO A 224 19.93 12.75 -10.07
CA PRO A 224 18.51 12.75 -10.38
C PRO A 224 18.21 13.42 -11.72
N ASP A 225 17.09 13.06 -12.35
CA ASP A 225 16.58 13.81 -13.49
C ASP A 225 16.05 15.18 -13.03
N THR A 226 16.40 16.22 -13.78
CA THR A 226 16.05 17.61 -13.51
C THR A 226 15.38 18.29 -14.70
N ARG A 227 15.07 17.53 -15.77
CA ARG A 227 14.47 18.05 -17.01
C ARG A 227 13.05 18.58 -16.78
N HIS A 228 12.29 18.00 -15.86
CA HIS A 228 10.95 18.50 -15.53
C HIS A 228 11.03 19.75 -14.63
N PRO A 229 10.29 20.84 -14.94
CA PRO A 229 10.34 22.08 -14.14
C PRO A 229 9.96 21.91 -12.67
N GLU A 230 9.15 20.89 -12.37
CA GLU A 230 8.64 20.62 -11.02
C GLU A 230 9.39 19.49 -10.30
N HIS A 231 10.57 19.05 -10.79
CA HIS A 231 11.34 17.94 -10.21
C HIS A 231 11.67 18.09 -8.72
N GLY A 232 11.75 19.33 -8.22
CA GLY A 232 12.05 19.63 -6.82
C GLY A 232 10.85 19.64 -5.87
N ARG A 233 9.61 19.59 -6.38
CA ARG A 233 8.40 19.65 -5.55
C ARG A 233 8.08 18.28 -4.95
N SER A 234 7.66 18.22 -3.69
CA SER A 234 7.23 16.98 -3.04
C SER A 234 5.76 16.99 -2.61
N PHE A 235 5.17 15.80 -2.46
CA PHE A 235 3.93 15.60 -1.72
C PHE A 235 4.08 15.80 -0.20
N GLY A 236 5.32 15.93 0.30
CA GLY A 236 5.63 16.07 1.73
C GLY A 236 6.33 14.83 2.30
N GLN A 237 6.38 14.78 3.62
CA GLN A 237 7.09 13.76 4.40
C GLN A 237 6.12 12.91 5.20
N LEU A 238 6.49 11.66 5.46
CA LEU A 238 5.71 10.72 6.26
C LEU A 238 6.62 10.07 7.30
N ASP A 239 6.24 10.13 8.57
CA ASP A 239 6.82 9.34 9.65
C ASP A 239 5.77 8.39 10.22
N MET A 240 6.19 7.17 10.55
CA MET A 240 5.37 6.16 11.20
C MET A 240 6.14 5.45 12.31
N ASP A 241 5.48 5.23 13.44
CA ASP A 241 5.98 4.39 14.54
C ASP A 241 4.84 3.46 14.96
N LEU A 242 4.87 2.23 14.47
CA LEU A 242 3.86 1.21 14.72
C LEU A 242 4.35 0.26 15.80
N ARG A 243 3.50 -0.03 16.77
CA ARG A 243 3.71 -1.17 17.67
C ARG A 243 2.65 -2.20 17.36
N LEU A 244 3.10 -3.35 16.88
CA LEU A 244 2.25 -4.43 16.40
C LEU A 244 2.48 -5.67 17.26
N GLY A 245 1.39 -6.33 17.61
CA GLY A 245 1.39 -7.63 18.25
C GLY A 245 0.40 -8.58 17.59
N GLY A 246 0.13 -9.70 18.26
CA GLY A 246 -0.73 -10.75 17.72
C GLY A 246 0.00 -11.58 16.65
N SER A 247 -0.73 -12.14 15.68
CA SER A 247 -0.15 -13.09 14.73
C SER A 247 -0.75 -13.02 13.33
N ILE A 248 -0.01 -13.53 12.36
CA ILE A 248 -0.46 -13.79 11.00
C ILE A 248 -0.20 -15.27 10.72
N ARG A 249 -1.24 -16.03 10.36
CA ARG A 249 -1.07 -17.39 9.85
C ARG A 249 -1.06 -17.37 8.33
N ILE A 250 -0.13 -18.11 7.74
CA ILE A 250 0.07 -18.24 6.30
C ILE A 250 -0.20 -19.70 5.94
N ALA A 251 -1.24 -19.95 5.16
CA ALA A 251 -1.63 -21.28 4.70
C ALA A 251 -1.74 -21.30 3.16
N GLY A 252 -1.77 -22.48 2.56
CA GLY A 252 -2.13 -22.63 1.16
C GLY A 252 -3.64 -22.55 0.94
N GLY A 253 -4.05 -22.22 -0.28
CA GLY A 253 -5.43 -22.28 -0.76
C GLY A 253 -6.06 -20.92 -1.02
N GLY A 254 -6.63 -20.77 -2.21
CA GLY A 254 -7.23 -19.53 -2.65
C GLY A 254 -8.71 -19.35 -2.28
N ALA A 255 -9.32 -18.29 -2.84
CA ALA A 255 -10.76 -18.11 -2.88
C ALA A 255 -11.41 -19.21 -3.72
N THR A 256 -10.71 -19.62 -4.77
CA THR A 256 -10.98 -20.79 -5.59
C THR A 256 -9.65 -21.43 -5.95
N GLY A 257 -9.51 -22.76 -5.84
CA GLY A 257 -8.32 -23.45 -6.35
C GLY A 257 -7.07 -23.33 -5.47
N GLU A 258 -5.91 -23.24 -6.13
CA GLU A 258 -4.61 -23.02 -5.51
C GLU A 258 -4.48 -21.55 -5.01
N GLY A 259 -3.33 -21.16 -4.47
CA GLY A 259 -3.12 -19.79 -3.95
C GLY A 259 -2.59 -19.73 -2.52
N LEU A 260 -2.56 -18.51 -1.97
CA LEU A 260 -2.03 -18.20 -0.63
C LEU A 260 -3.11 -17.61 0.26
N ARG A 261 -3.23 -18.07 1.50
CA ARG A 261 -4.17 -17.56 2.49
C ARG A 261 -3.47 -16.95 3.69
N LEU A 262 -3.78 -15.69 3.99
CA LEU A 262 -3.27 -14.94 5.13
C LEU A 262 -4.40 -14.76 6.14
N ILE A 263 -4.24 -15.28 7.35
CA ILE A 263 -5.24 -15.18 8.41
C ILE A 263 -4.71 -14.26 9.51
N PRO A 264 -5.02 -12.95 9.44
CA PRO A 264 -4.54 -11.98 10.41
C PRO A 264 -5.31 -12.04 11.73
N GLN A 265 -4.58 -11.85 12.82
CA GLN A 265 -5.06 -11.47 14.14
C GLN A 265 -4.04 -10.47 14.71
N ILE A 266 -4.01 -9.27 14.15
CA ILE A 266 -2.98 -8.26 14.42
C ILE A 266 -3.55 -7.27 15.43
N THR A 267 -2.80 -7.00 16.49
CA THR A 267 -3.09 -5.91 17.43
C THR A 267 -2.18 -4.73 17.15
N ILE A 268 -2.71 -3.53 17.27
CA ILE A 268 -2.01 -2.27 17.08
C ILE A 268 -2.13 -1.50 18.40
N ALA A 269 -1.01 -1.03 18.93
CA ALA A 269 -1.00 -0.35 20.22
C ALA A 269 -0.15 0.92 20.18
N ASN A 270 -0.68 2.03 20.70
CA ASN A 270 0.06 3.28 20.90
C ASN A 270 0.94 3.67 19.70
N SER A 271 0.40 3.52 18.49
CA SER A 271 1.11 3.82 17.25
C SER A 271 0.93 5.29 16.87
N LEU A 272 1.83 5.80 16.03
CA LEU A 272 1.87 7.18 15.59
C LEU A 272 2.04 7.25 14.08
N PHE A 273 1.30 8.17 13.47
CA PHE A 273 1.48 8.58 12.08
C PHE A 273 1.61 10.09 12.01
N GLN A 274 2.56 10.57 11.25
CA GLN A 274 2.80 12.00 11.07
C GLN A 274 3.06 12.30 9.61
N PHE A 275 2.20 13.11 9.02
CA PHE A 275 2.48 13.76 7.75
C PHE A 275 3.03 15.16 8.01
N ARG A 276 4.04 15.57 7.24
CA ARG A 276 4.67 16.89 7.38
C ARG A 276 4.83 17.56 6.01
N ASP A 277 4.52 18.84 6.03
CA ASP A 277 4.73 19.85 4.98
C ASP A 277 5.31 21.08 5.71
N ASP A 278 4.83 22.30 5.44
CA ASP A 278 5.11 23.49 6.24
C ASP A 278 4.62 23.36 7.71
N GLY A 279 3.59 22.56 7.94
CA GLY A 279 3.04 22.17 9.25
C GLY A 279 2.98 20.65 9.43
N VAL A 280 2.22 20.20 10.43
CA VAL A 280 2.12 18.78 10.79
C VAL A 280 0.67 18.32 10.89
N LEU A 281 0.38 17.16 10.31
CA LEU A 281 -0.83 16.38 10.59
C LEU A 281 -0.40 15.12 11.35
N ARG A 282 -0.66 15.06 12.65
CA ARG A 282 -0.19 13.97 13.51
C ARG A 282 -1.34 13.24 14.19
N ALA A 283 -1.42 11.95 13.89
CA ALA A 283 -2.31 10.99 14.50
C ALA A 283 -1.56 10.26 15.63
N GLU A 284 -2.01 10.46 16.88
CA GLU A 284 -1.39 9.87 18.07
C GLU A 284 -2.27 8.82 18.74
N ASN A 285 -1.62 7.89 19.46
CA ASN A 285 -2.30 6.81 20.19
C ASN A 285 -3.21 6.00 19.28
N PHE A 286 -2.75 5.69 18.07
CA PHE A 286 -3.46 4.78 17.18
C PHE A 286 -3.40 3.37 17.75
N ALA A 287 -4.56 2.77 17.98
CA ALA A 287 -4.69 1.44 18.54
C ALA A 287 -5.86 0.70 17.90
N GLY A 288 -5.79 -0.62 17.81
CA GLY A 288 -6.83 -1.38 17.15
C GLY A 288 -6.52 -2.87 16.99
N VAL A 289 -7.43 -3.57 16.33
CA VAL A 289 -7.32 -4.97 15.96
C VAL A 289 -7.78 -5.17 14.52
N LEU A 290 -6.93 -5.81 13.72
CA LEU A 290 -7.28 -6.33 12.39
C LEU A 290 -7.38 -7.85 12.47
N SER A 291 -8.56 -8.39 12.14
CA SER A 291 -8.81 -9.82 12.26
C SER A 291 -9.66 -10.38 11.13
N SER A 292 -9.41 -11.63 10.76
CA SER A 292 -10.26 -12.41 9.87
C SER A 292 -10.27 -13.87 10.31
N GLN A 293 -11.42 -14.52 10.25
CA GLN A 293 -11.57 -15.94 10.56
C GLN A 293 -11.21 -16.82 9.36
N ASN A 294 -11.67 -16.44 8.16
CA ASN A 294 -11.44 -17.19 6.93
C ASN A 294 -10.17 -16.75 6.19
N GLY A 295 -9.60 -15.60 6.55
CA GLY A 295 -8.41 -15.04 5.95
C GLY A 295 -8.65 -14.27 4.66
N ILE A 296 -7.56 -13.68 4.17
CA ILE A 296 -7.44 -12.98 2.90
C ILE A 296 -6.67 -13.90 1.96
N THR A 297 -7.23 -14.21 0.80
CA THR A 297 -6.58 -15.06 -0.21
C THR A 297 -5.88 -14.21 -1.26
N LEU A 298 -4.78 -14.71 -1.81
CA LEU A 298 -4.05 -14.17 -2.95
C LEU A 298 -3.98 -15.26 -4.03
N ASP A 299 -4.66 -14.99 -5.15
CA ASP A 299 -4.87 -15.97 -6.22
C ASP A 299 -4.63 -15.33 -7.58
N LEU A 300 -4.27 -16.13 -8.59
CA LEU A 300 -4.23 -15.67 -9.98
C LEU A 300 -5.46 -16.17 -10.75
N GLY A 301 -6.05 -15.30 -11.58
CA GLY A 301 -7.25 -15.65 -12.34
C GLY A 301 -7.33 -14.97 -13.70
N GLU A 302 -8.35 -15.33 -14.46
CA GLU A 302 -8.65 -14.75 -15.77
C GLU A 302 -10.17 -14.64 -15.97
N ASP A 303 -10.61 -13.57 -16.60
CA ASP A 303 -12.00 -13.37 -17.03
C ASP A 303 -12.05 -12.66 -18.39
N GLY A 304 -13.24 -12.25 -18.83
CA GLY A 304 -13.44 -11.57 -20.12
C GLY A 304 -12.68 -10.24 -20.28
N SER A 305 -12.19 -9.65 -19.19
CA SER A 305 -11.38 -8.43 -19.20
C SER A 305 -9.87 -8.72 -19.18
N GLY A 306 -9.50 -10.00 -19.05
CA GLY A 306 -8.12 -10.49 -19.04
C GLY A 306 -7.71 -11.09 -17.69
N ARG A 307 -6.40 -11.24 -17.51
CA ARG A 307 -5.79 -11.86 -16.33
C ARG A 307 -5.67 -10.89 -15.17
N TYR A 308 -5.70 -11.42 -13.95
CA TYR A 308 -5.63 -10.65 -12.72
C TYR A 308 -4.95 -11.40 -11.58
N ALA A 309 -4.44 -10.62 -10.63
CA ALA A 309 -4.14 -11.10 -9.27
C ALA A 309 -5.30 -10.65 -8.36
N GLN A 310 -5.91 -11.57 -7.64
CA GLN A 310 -7.06 -11.31 -6.77
C GLN A 310 -6.64 -11.34 -5.31
N LEU A 311 -7.07 -10.33 -4.55
CA LEU A 311 -7.21 -10.40 -3.11
C LEU A 311 -8.70 -10.58 -2.78
N ALA A 312 -9.06 -11.62 -2.04
CA ALA A 312 -10.45 -11.86 -1.64
C ALA A 312 -10.56 -12.25 -0.18
N PHE A 313 -11.67 -11.92 0.47
CA PHE A 313 -11.91 -12.27 1.87
C PHE A 313 -13.40 -12.40 2.15
N GLN A 314 -13.78 -13.45 2.89
CA GLN A 314 -15.19 -13.65 3.26
C GLN A 314 -15.58 -12.80 4.47
N ASP A 315 -14.62 -12.54 5.35
CA ASP A 315 -14.78 -11.70 6.52
C ASP A 315 -13.49 -10.93 6.80
N LEU A 316 -13.62 -9.65 7.15
CA LEU A 316 -12.51 -8.84 7.64
C LEU A 316 -13.05 -7.79 8.61
N LYS A 317 -12.47 -7.75 9.80
CA LYS A 317 -12.84 -6.79 10.85
C LYS A 317 -11.65 -5.91 11.19
N LEU A 318 -11.90 -4.60 11.20
CA LEU A 318 -10.98 -3.59 11.70
C LEU A 318 -11.69 -2.78 12.78
N ASN A 319 -11.27 -2.98 14.03
CA ASN A 319 -11.57 -2.06 15.10
C ASN A 319 -10.35 -1.15 15.29
N ALA A 320 -10.50 0.16 15.16
CA ALA A 320 -9.39 1.10 15.28
C ALA A 320 -9.82 2.35 16.03
N SER A 321 -8.90 2.95 16.76
CA SER A 321 -9.10 4.19 17.46
C SER A 321 -7.86 5.07 17.33
N LEU A 322 -8.10 6.37 17.28
CA LEU A 322 -7.13 7.43 17.28
C LEU A 322 -7.38 8.27 18.52
N GLY A 323 -6.43 8.30 19.46
CA GLY A 323 -6.60 9.03 20.71
C GLY A 323 -6.42 10.55 20.61
N GLY A 324 -5.94 11.05 19.47
CA GLY A 324 -5.81 12.49 19.22
C GLY A 324 -5.30 12.83 17.83
N LEU A 325 -5.83 13.90 17.25
CA LEU A 325 -5.36 14.49 16.01
C LEU A 325 -4.80 15.90 16.26
N ILE A 326 -3.57 16.15 15.84
CA ILE A 326 -2.93 17.48 15.88
C ILE A 326 -2.82 18.00 14.46
N ILE A 327 -3.23 19.26 14.25
CA ILE A 327 -3.27 19.88 12.92
C ILE A 327 -2.51 21.22 12.94
N GLY A 328 -1.52 21.32 12.07
CA GLY A 328 -0.67 22.49 11.88
C GLY A 328 0.49 22.54 12.87
N ASN A 329 0.42 23.41 13.88
CA ASN A 329 1.48 23.52 14.87
C ASN A 329 1.48 22.30 15.82
N PRO A 330 2.61 21.57 15.98
CA PRO A 330 2.72 20.43 16.89
C PRO A 330 2.37 20.70 18.37
N SER A 331 2.32 21.97 18.76
CA SER A 331 2.00 22.45 20.11
C SER A 331 0.51 22.73 20.32
N ASN A 332 -0.31 22.62 19.27
CA ASN A 332 -1.75 22.84 19.34
C ASN A 332 -2.47 21.80 20.22
N GLN A 333 -3.70 22.14 20.63
CA GLN A 333 -4.55 21.19 21.33
C GLN A 333 -4.97 20.05 20.38
N LYS A 334 -5.20 18.86 20.92
CA LYS A 334 -5.64 17.72 20.13
C LYS A 334 -7.13 17.86 19.83
N ILE A 335 -7.54 17.63 18.59
CA ILE A 335 -8.95 17.52 18.21
C ILE A 335 -9.42 16.11 18.55
N GLY A 336 -10.16 15.98 19.66
CA GLY A 336 -10.91 14.78 20.05
C GLY A 336 -10.20 13.42 19.84
N SER A 337 -11.00 12.38 19.70
CA SER A 337 -10.58 11.03 19.35
C SER A 337 -11.58 10.45 18.34
N LEU A 338 -11.08 9.68 17.38
CA LEU A 338 -11.88 8.97 16.38
C LEU A 338 -11.84 7.48 16.68
N ALA A 339 -12.96 6.78 16.64
CA ALA A 339 -13.01 5.33 16.67
C ALA A 339 -13.82 4.78 15.51
N LEU A 340 -13.34 3.68 14.93
CA LEU A 340 -13.87 3.00 13.76
C LEU A 340 -14.09 1.53 14.13
N ASP A 341 -15.25 0.99 13.77
CA ASP A 341 -15.52 -0.44 13.77
C ASP A 341 -16.05 -0.81 12.39
N LEU A 342 -15.17 -1.38 11.56
CA LEU A 342 -15.45 -1.74 10.19
C LEU A 342 -15.53 -3.26 10.08
N ASN A 343 -16.66 -3.75 9.57
CA ASN A 343 -16.93 -5.18 9.46
C ASN A 343 -17.37 -5.51 8.05
N PHE A 344 -16.48 -6.14 7.30
CA PHE A 344 -16.75 -6.65 5.96
C PHE A 344 -17.15 -8.11 6.04
N GLN A 345 -18.20 -8.47 5.31
CA GLN A 345 -18.71 -9.84 5.26
C GLN A 345 -19.32 -10.12 3.90
N ASP A 346 -19.13 -11.33 3.38
CA ASP A 346 -19.85 -11.77 2.19
C ASP A 346 -21.33 -12.05 2.52
N GLN A 347 -22.24 -11.63 1.62
CA GLN A 347 -23.68 -11.85 1.74
C GLN A 347 -24.29 -12.21 0.36
N GLY A 348 -24.38 -13.50 0.07
CA GLY A 348 -24.92 -14.00 -1.19
C GLY A 348 -24.08 -13.55 -2.39
N ALA A 349 -24.66 -12.74 -3.28
CA ALA A 349 -23.94 -12.19 -4.44
C ALA A 349 -23.03 -10.99 -4.10
N ARG A 350 -23.12 -10.44 -2.89
CA ARG A 350 -22.25 -9.33 -2.44
C ARG A 350 -21.01 -9.93 -1.79
N GLN A 351 -19.89 -9.86 -2.50
CA GLN A 351 -18.61 -10.43 -2.07
C GLN A 351 -17.56 -9.33 -1.92
N ASN A 352 -16.53 -9.60 -1.13
CA ASN A 352 -15.41 -8.70 -0.95
C ASN A 352 -14.17 -9.21 -1.69
N TRP A 353 -13.74 -8.46 -2.71
CA TRP A 353 -12.56 -8.80 -3.48
C TRP A 353 -12.00 -7.58 -4.22
N PHE A 354 -10.73 -7.68 -4.58
CA PHE A 354 -9.96 -6.68 -5.31
C PHE A 354 -9.08 -7.40 -6.34
N ARG A 355 -9.31 -7.15 -7.63
CA ARG A 355 -8.61 -7.81 -8.74
C ARG A 355 -7.69 -6.80 -9.43
N LEU A 356 -6.39 -6.96 -9.25
CA LEU A 356 -5.35 -6.16 -9.88
C LEU A 356 -5.01 -6.66 -11.28
N ARG A 357 -4.87 -5.74 -12.22
CA ARG A 357 -4.60 -6.01 -13.63
C ARG A 357 -3.48 -5.12 -14.17
N PRO A 358 -2.61 -5.67 -15.04
CA PRO A 358 -1.60 -4.85 -15.70
C PRO A 358 -2.23 -3.93 -16.74
N GLY A 359 -1.66 -2.74 -16.89
CA GLY A 359 -2.17 -1.66 -17.72
C GLY A 359 -3.27 -0.86 -17.02
N GLY A 360 -3.23 0.47 -17.15
CA GLY A 360 -4.23 1.37 -16.57
C GLY A 360 -5.11 2.03 -17.64
N ASP A 361 -5.19 3.36 -17.62
CA ASP A 361 -6.02 4.13 -18.54
C ASP A 361 -5.59 3.90 -20.00
N PRO A 362 -6.52 3.51 -20.91
CA PRO A 362 -6.20 3.22 -22.30
C PRO A 362 -5.54 4.37 -23.08
N ASN A 363 -5.67 5.62 -22.60
CA ASN A 363 -5.07 6.80 -23.23
C ASN A 363 -3.65 7.09 -22.72
N SER A 364 -3.19 6.39 -21.68
CA SER A 364 -1.88 6.62 -21.04
C SER A 364 -0.80 5.67 -21.54
N GLY A 365 -1.16 4.48 -22.04
CA GLY A 365 -0.23 3.51 -22.64
C GLY A 365 -0.59 2.06 -22.30
N LEU A 366 0.42 1.18 -22.40
CA LEU A 366 0.27 -0.25 -22.07
C LEU A 366 0.72 -0.59 -20.64
N LYS A 367 1.36 0.36 -19.97
CA LYS A 367 1.76 0.25 -18.56
C LYS A 367 0.77 1.00 -17.68
N GLY A 368 0.76 0.66 -16.39
CA GLY A 368 -0.12 1.24 -15.39
C GLY A 368 -0.82 0.14 -14.61
N ILE A 369 -1.75 0.54 -13.74
CA ILE A 369 -2.50 -0.40 -12.90
C ILE A 369 -3.98 -0.17 -13.13
N SER A 370 -4.72 -1.24 -13.38
CA SER A 370 -6.18 -1.22 -13.28
C SER A 370 -6.64 -2.21 -12.23
N ALA A 371 -7.79 -1.95 -11.64
CA ALA A 371 -8.37 -2.84 -10.67
C ALA A 371 -9.89 -2.91 -10.81
N ASP A 372 -10.43 -4.12 -10.71
CA ASP A 372 -11.84 -4.30 -10.39
C ASP A 372 -11.97 -4.47 -8.88
N LEU A 373 -13.01 -3.90 -8.28
CA LEU A 373 -13.25 -4.02 -6.86
C LEU A 373 -14.72 -4.34 -6.57
N SER A 374 -14.92 -5.05 -5.47
CA SER A 374 -16.23 -5.33 -4.88
C SER A 374 -16.10 -5.28 -3.37
N TRP A 375 -17.06 -4.64 -2.71
CA TRP A 375 -17.08 -4.53 -1.26
C TRP A 375 -18.50 -4.73 -0.71
N ASN A 376 -18.57 -5.24 0.50
CA ASN A 376 -19.77 -5.37 1.30
C ASN A 376 -19.42 -5.25 2.78
N MET A 377 -19.72 -4.07 3.33
CA MET A 377 -19.54 -3.72 4.73
C MET A 377 -20.89 -3.68 5.43
N VAL A 378 -20.98 -4.31 6.60
CA VAL A 378 -22.22 -4.54 7.33
C VAL A 378 -22.07 -4.20 8.80
N SER A 379 -23.11 -3.59 9.39
CA SER A 379 -23.20 -3.26 10.81
C SER A 379 -21.92 -2.63 11.39
N SER A 380 -21.39 -1.64 10.68
CA SER A 380 -20.17 -0.91 11.07
C SER A 380 -20.54 0.37 11.84
N SER A 381 -19.57 0.98 12.51
CA SER A 381 -19.78 2.24 13.21
C SER A 381 -18.56 3.15 13.18
N VAL A 382 -18.82 4.45 13.30
CA VAL A 382 -17.80 5.48 13.48
C VAL A 382 -18.21 6.32 14.68
N SER A 383 -17.27 6.66 15.55
CA SER A 383 -17.51 7.58 16.64
C SER A 383 -16.46 8.67 16.73
N LEU A 384 -16.92 9.87 17.03
CA LEU A 384 -16.07 11.01 17.34
C LEU A 384 -16.31 11.37 18.79
N THR A 385 -15.26 11.46 19.59
CA THR A 385 -15.35 11.88 20.99
C THR A 385 -14.52 13.12 21.17
N ASP A 386 -15.11 14.20 21.65
CA ASP A 386 -14.38 15.42 21.99
C ASP A 386 -14.84 15.94 23.35
N ASN A 387 -13.88 16.35 24.19
CA ASN A 387 -14.15 16.84 25.55
C ASN A 387 -15.08 15.94 26.38
N GLY A 388 -14.98 14.61 26.20
CA GLY A 388 -15.81 13.61 26.89
C GLY A 388 -17.21 13.41 26.31
N ASN A 389 -17.58 14.13 25.24
CA ASN A 389 -18.85 13.97 24.53
C ASN A 389 -18.62 13.17 23.25
N SER A 390 -19.40 12.11 23.05
CA SER A 390 -19.28 11.26 21.86
C SER A 390 -20.49 11.37 20.95
N LEU A 391 -20.23 11.39 19.65
CA LEU A 391 -21.19 11.20 18.58
C LEU A 391 -20.89 9.87 17.89
N TRP A 392 -21.92 9.05 17.68
CA TRP A 392 -21.79 7.74 17.03
C TRP A 392 -22.65 7.70 15.77
N PHE A 393 -22.04 7.37 14.64
CA PHE A 393 -22.69 6.95 13.41
C PHE A 393 -22.81 5.44 13.46
N SER A 394 -24.02 4.93 13.69
CA SER A 394 -24.25 3.50 13.93
C SER A 394 -24.90 2.81 12.74
N GLY A 395 -24.62 1.51 12.60
CA GLY A 395 -25.28 0.67 11.59
C GLY A 395 -24.89 1.04 10.17
N LEU A 396 -23.66 1.52 9.96
CA LEU A 396 -23.12 1.81 8.64
C LEU A 396 -23.09 0.52 7.82
N ARG A 397 -23.73 0.57 6.66
CA ARG A 397 -23.78 -0.50 5.67
C ARG A 397 -23.44 0.10 4.32
N THR A 398 -22.53 -0.53 3.59
CA THR A 398 -22.20 -0.11 2.23
C THR A 398 -21.82 -1.31 1.38
N HIS A 399 -22.24 -1.30 0.13
CA HIS A 399 -21.85 -2.31 -0.83
C HIS A 399 -21.75 -1.71 -2.21
N GLY A 400 -20.95 -2.33 -3.06
CA GLY A 400 -20.80 -1.89 -4.43
C GLY A 400 -19.70 -2.62 -5.16
N SER A 401 -19.51 -2.21 -6.40
CA SER A 401 -18.45 -2.70 -7.27
C SER A 401 -18.07 -1.64 -8.28
N GLY A 402 -16.87 -1.71 -8.83
CA GLY A 402 -16.45 -0.77 -9.87
C GLY A 402 -15.06 -1.04 -10.39
N GLN A 403 -14.59 -0.13 -11.25
CA GLN A 403 -13.25 -0.18 -11.81
C GLN A 403 -12.46 1.07 -11.43
N LEU A 404 -11.19 0.85 -11.11
CA LEU A 404 -10.20 1.90 -10.86
C LEU A 404 -9.05 1.77 -11.85
N SER A 405 -8.39 2.88 -12.15
CA SER A 405 -7.04 2.87 -12.75
C SER A 405 -6.11 3.82 -12.00
N LEU A 406 -4.82 3.49 -11.98
CA LEU A 406 -3.76 4.33 -11.46
C LEU A 406 -2.65 4.41 -12.52
N ASP A 407 -2.33 5.63 -12.94
CA ASP A 407 -1.41 5.89 -14.03
C ASP A 407 -0.57 7.15 -13.75
N LEU A 408 0.67 7.17 -14.24
CA LEU A 408 1.42 8.41 -14.42
C LEU A 408 1.11 8.98 -15.80
N THR A 409 0.53 10.17 -15.83
CA THR A 409 0.05 10.80 -17.06
C THR A 409 0.83 12.07 -17.36
N LYS A 410 1.14 12.25 -18.64
CA LYS A 410 1.73 13.49 -19.17
C LYS A 410 1.23 13.71 -20.59
N SER A 411 0.98 14.97 -20.93
CA SER A 411 0.67 15.43 -22.27
C SER A 411 1.93 15.55 -23.13
N CYS A 412 1.86 15.09 -24.37
CA CYS A 412 2.93 15.23 -25.36
C CYS A 412 2.66 16.35 -26.37
N THR A 413 3.70 17.11 -26.70
CA THR A 413 3.67 18.10 -27.79
C THR A 413 3.72 17.35 -29.13
N GLY A 414 2.57 17.21 -29.80
CA GLY A 414 2.47 16.54 -31.11
C GLY A 414 1.38 15.46 -31.24
N GLY A 415 0.61 15.18 -30.18
CA GLY A 415 -0.44 14.15 -30.17
C GLY A 415 -0.07 12.92 -29.35
N VAL A 416 -0.86 11.85 -29.47
CA VAL A 416 -0.61 10.57 -28.76
C VAL A 416 0.74 10.00 -29.21
N SER A 417 1.66 9.77 -28.27
CA SER A 417 2.86 8.98 -28.51
C SER A 417 2.96 7.88 -27.44
N ALA A 418 3.88 6.93 -27.59
CA ALA A 418 3.97 5.80 -26.68
C ALA A 418 4.20 6.29 -25.24
N GLY A 419 3.19 6.10 -24.39
CA GLY A 419 3.25 6.45 -22.98
C GLY A 419 2.79 7.86 -22.62
N CYS A 420 2.12 8.60 -23.51
CA CYS A 420 1.55 9.90 -23.18
C CYS A 420 0.25 10.18 -23.92
N TYR A 421 -0.64 10.94 -23.29
CA TYR A 421 -1.92 11.29 -23.87
C TYR A 421 -1.80 12.51 -24.82
N ALA A 422 -2.75 12.62 -25.75
CA ALA A 422 -2.85 13.79 -26.63
C ALA A 422 -3.33 14.97 -25.81
N GLY A 423 -2.41 15.82 -25.37
CA GLY A 423 -2.75 16.99 -24.56
C GLY A 423 -3.57 18.01 -25.33
N SER A 424 -4.74 18.34 -24.80
CA SER A 424 -5.48 19.53 -25.21
C SER A 424 -5.03 20.78 -24.48
N ALA A 425 -4.86 21.89 -25.21
CA ALA A 425 -4.75 23.21 -24.59
C ALA A 425 -6.06 23.63 -23.91
N ASN A 426 -7.17 22.98 -24.25
CA ASN A 426 -8.47 23.29 -23.70
C ASN A 426 -8.80 22.35 -22.53
N THR A 427 -8.74 22.89 -21.32
CA THR A 427 -9.06 22.19 -20.08
C THR A 427 -10.54 22.31 -19.68
N GLN A 428 -11.35 22.97 -20.54
CA GLN A 428 -12.76 23.23 -20.29
C GLN A 428 -13.65 22.12 -20.90
N PRO A 429 -14.41 21.38 -20.09
CA PRO A 429 -15.39 20.40 -20.56
C PRO A 429 -16.39 21.00 -21.55
N GLY A 430 -16.75 20.24 -22.58
CA GLY A 430 -17.73 20.65 -23.60
C GLY A 430 -17.19 21.56 -24.71
N SER A 431 -15.90 21.91 -24.67
CA SER A 431 -15.26 22.77 -25.66
C SER A 431 -14.89 22.09 -27.00
N GLY A 432 -15.24 20.81 -27.17
CA GLY A 432 -14.90 19.99 -28.34
C GLY A 432 -13.42 19.55 -28.41
N GLY A 433 -12.52 20.25 -27.70
CA GLY A 433 -11.11 19.88 -27.58
C GLY A 433 -10.75 19.22 -26.25
N TYR A 434 -11.63 19.18 -25.26
CA TYR A 434 -11.32 18.60 -23.93
C TYR A 434 -11.13 17.08 -23.98
N ASP A 435 -10.01 16.60 -23.44
CA ASP A 435 -9.64 15.18 -23.43
C ASP A 435 -9.86 14.50 -22.06
N GLY A 436 -10.15 15.25 -20.99
CA GLY A 436 -10.33 14.69 -19.64
C GLY A 436 -9.04 14.30 -18.92
N HIS A 437 -7.87 14.69 -19.42
CA HIS A 437 -6.57 14.26 -18.92
C HIS A 437 -5.70 15.43 -18.44
N PHE A 438 -4.94 15.17 -17.38
CA PHE A 438 -4.02 16.13 -16.77
C PHE A 438 -2.67 15.47 -16.53
N ASP A 439 -1.63 16.28 -16.42
CA ASP A 439 -0.29 15.81 -16.05
C ASP A 439 -0.24 15.48 -14.55
N GLY A 440 0.30 14.31 -14.17
CA GLY A 440 0.47 13.91 -12.76
C GLY A 440 0.22 12.42 -12.50
N LEU A 441 -0.01 12.07 -11.24
CA LEU A 441 -0.50 10.77 -10.84
C LEU A 441 -2.03 10.78 -10.91
N ARG A 442 -2.61 9.97 -11.78
CA ARG A 442 -4.03 9.94 -12.10
C ARG A 442 -4.68 8.70 -11.50
N LEU A 443 -5.78 8.92 -10.78
CA LEU A 443 -6.76 7.92 -10.37
C LEU A 443 -7.99 8.04 -11.28
N GLY A 444 -8.28 7.00 -12.06
CA GLY A 444 -9.50 6.88 -12.86
C GLY A 444 -10.57 6.07 -12.13
N LEU A 445 -11.83 6.51 -12.23
CA LEU A 445 -13.01 5.82 -11.68
C LEU A 445 -13.98 5.53 -12.82
N LYS A 446 -14.38 4.27 -12.97
CA LYS A 446 -15.34 3.87 -14.00
C LYS A 446 -16.39 2.94 -13.43
N ASN A 447 -17.65 3.33 -13.61
CA ASN A 447 -18.83 2.61 -13.19
C ASN A 447 -18.72 2.07 -11.76
N VAL A 448 -18.29 2.93 -10.82
CA VAL A 448 -18.31 2.59 -9.40
C VAL A 448 -19.75 2.71 -8.93
N VAL A 449 -20.47 1.59 -8.97
CA VAL A 449 -21.87 1.50 -8.57
C VAL A 449 -21.92 1.03 -7.12
N GLY A 450 -22.59 1.80 -6.28
CA GLY A 450 -22.67 1.48 -4.86
C GLY A 450 -23.91 2.05 -4.18
N SER A 451 -24.10 1.59 -2.95
CA SER A 451 -25.17 2.02 -2.07
C SER A 451 -24.63 2.06 -0.65
N TYR A 452 -24.97 3.09 0.12
CA TYR A 452 -24.73 3.12 1.55
C TYR A 452 -25.97 3.56 2.34
N SER A 453 -26.01 3.15 3.60
CA SER A 453 -27.01 3.59 4.58
C SER A 453 -26.45 3.53 6.00
N PHE A 454 -27.08 4.25 6.92
CA PHE A 454 -26.81 4.14 8.35
C PHE A 454 -28.10 4.27 9.17
N ASP A 455 -28.10 3.71 10.38
CA ASP A 455 -29.30 3.68 11.23
C ASP A 455 -29.61 5.07 11.81
N GLY A 456 -28.57 5.87 12.06
CA GLY A 456 -28.68 7.25 12.52
C GLY A 456 -27.52 7.65 13.41
N LEU A 457 -27.73 8.74 14.16
CA LEU A 457 -26.76 9.28 15.12
C LEU A 457 -27.15 8.90 16.55
N ARG A 458 -26.16 8.58 17.39
CA ARG A 458 -26.32 8.48 18.86
C ARG A 458 -25.39 9.47 19.53
N VAL A 459 -25.84 10.06 20.64
CA VAL A 459 -25.06 11.04 21.41
C VAL A 459 -24.83 10.49 22.82
N GLY A 460 -23.59 10.57 23.30
CA GLY A 460 -23.15 10.00 24.57
C GLY A 460 -22.59 8.60 24.40
N THR A 461 -23.37 7.56 24.68
CA THR A 461 -22.90 6.17 24.64
C THR A 461 -23.31 5.44 23.36
N ALA A 462 -22.61 4.35 23.04
CA ALA A 462 -22.93 3.49 21.89
C ALA A 462 -24.35 2.89 21.98
N ASP A 463 -24.88 2.70 23.19
CA ASP A 463 -26.21 2.14 23.45
C ASP A 463 -27.31 3.21 23.57
N ALA A 464 -26.97 4.50 23.51
CA ALA A 464 -27.95 5.59 23.63
C ALA A 464 -28.97 5.55 22.48
N PRO A 465 -30.26 5.89 22.69
CA PRO A 465 -31.25 5.89 21.61
C PRO A 465 -30.81 6.73 20.40
N LEU A 466 -31.21 6.31 19.20
CA LEU A 466 -31.01 7.09 17.98
C LEU A 466 -31.66 8.46 18.15
N GLN A 467 -30.92 9.50 17.80
CA GLN A 467 -31.38 10.87 17.84
C GLN A 467 -32.16 11.19 16.56
N GLY A 468 -33.31 11.84 16.70
CA GLY A 468 -33.94 12.54 15.58
C GLY A 468 -33.11 13.75 15.15
N GLY A 469 -33.34 14.29 13.95
CA GLY A 469 -32.56 15.42 13.44
C GLY A 469 -31.37 15.03 12.56
N THR A 470 -31.25 13.75 12.16
CA THR A 470 -30.27 13.31 11.16
C THR A 470 -30.47 14.01 9.82
N GLU A 471 -31.65 14.58 9.56
CA GLU A 471 -31.94 15.43 8.41
C GLU A 471 -31.03 16.66 8.35
N LEU A 472 -30.51 17.15 9.48
CA LEU A 472 -29.58 18.27 9.52
C LEU A 472 -28.21 17.92 8.91
N LEU A 473 -27.86 16.64 8.85
CA LEU A 473 -26.64 16.17 8.20
C LEU A 473 -26.67 16.38 6.68
N VAL A 474 -27.86 16.54 6.10
CA VAL A 474 -28.00 16.86 4.67
C VAL A 474 -27.39 18.21 4.34
N LEU A 475 -27.32 19.14 5.29
CA LEU A 475 -26.60 20.42 5.13
C LEU A 475 -25.09 20.23 4.98
N LEU A 476 -24.57 19.11 5.49
CA LEU A 476 -23.18 18.66 5.32
C LEU A 476 -23.04 17.69 4.13
N GLU A 477 -24.08 17.57 3.29
CA GLU A 477 -24.16 16.63 2.16
C GLU A 477 -24.02 15.15 2.57
N ILE A 478 -24.35 14.82 3.83
CA ILE A 478 -24.40 13.45 4.34
C ILE A 478 -25.85 12.99 4.35
N PHE A 479 -26.16 11.97 3.53
CA PHE A 479 -27.51 11.46 3.36
C PHE A 479 -27.70 10.13 4.13
N PRO A 480 -28.80 9.92 4.87
CA PRO A 480 -29.08 8.67 5.57
C PRO A 480 -28.99 7.40 4.71
N ALA A 481 -29.33 7.53 3.43
CA ALA A 481 -29.17 6.49 2.42
C ALA A 481 -28.85 7.12 1.06
N TYR A 482 -27.95 6.49 0.32
CA TYR A 482 -27.53 6.99 -0.98
C TYR A 482 -27.17 5.84 -1.92
N ASP A 483 -27.84 5.78 -3.05
CA ASP A 483 -27.48 4.93 -4.19
C ASP A 483 -26.76 5.80 -5.22
N PHE A 484 -25.70 5.30 -5.84
CA PHE A 484 -24.91 6.08 -6.80
C PHE A 484 -24.20 5.23 -7.84
N THR A 485 -23.98 5.83 -9.02
CA THR A 485 -22.95 5.41 -9.97
C THR A 485 -21.94 6.54 -10.12
N LEU A 486 -20.66 6.28 -9.81
CA LEU A 486 -19.58 7.25 -9.90
C LEU A 486 -18.66 6.93 -11.07
N ASN A 487 -18.45 7.92 -11.93
CA ASN A 487 -17.43 7.96 -12.95
C ASN A 487 -16.59 9.22 -12.76
N GLY A 488 -15.32 9.19 -13.12
CA GLY A 488 -14.50 10.40 -13.02
C GLY A 488 -13.02 10.12 -12.96
N GLN A 489 -12.27 11.15 -12.59
CA GLN A 489 -10.84 11.09 -12.43
C GLN A 489 -10.35 12.15 -11.44
N LEU A 490 -9.26 11.84 -10.77
CA LEU A 490 -8.48 12.76 -9.95
C LEU A 490 -7.02 12.64 -10.38
N THR A 491 -6.43 13.73 -10.84
CA THR A 491 -5.00 13.82 -11.12
C THR A 491 -4.32 14.72 -10.11
N ILE A 492 -3.29 14.21 -9.44
CA ILE A 492 -2.53 14.92 -8.42
C ILE A 492 -1.08 15.16 -8.85
N ARG A 493 -0.51 16.27 -8.39
CA ARG A 493 0.89 16.65 -8.62
C ARG A 493 1.52 17.09 -7.30
N PRO A 494 2.83 16.87 -7.11
CA PRO A 494 3.52 17.29 -5.91
C PRO A 494 3.67 18.82 -5.84
N GLY A 495 3.78 19.31 -4.61
CA GLY A 495 3.81 20.72 -4.22
C GLY A 495 2.41 21.34 -4.21
N GLY A 496 2.12 22.12 -3.18
CA GLY A 496 0.84 22.79 -2.99
C GLY A 496 0.83 24.22 -3.50
N ALA A 497 0.04 25.09 -2.86
CA ALA A 497 -0.01 26.53 -3.18
C ALA A 497 1.34 27.19 -2.94
N SER A 498 2.08 26.74 -1.93
CA SER A 498 3.47 27.09 -1.63
C SER A 498 4.18 25.86 -1.08
N GLY A 499 5.47 25.69 -1.39
CA GLY A 499 6.27 24.60 -0.81
C GLY A 499 5.87 23.19 -1.29
N ASP A 500 5.90 22.25 -0.34
CA ASP A 500 5.44 20.87 -0.52
C ASP A 500 3.90 20.82 -0.45
N GLY A 501 3.31 19.62 -0.34
CA GLY A 501 1.86 19.43 -0.39
C GLY A 501 1.38 18.93 -1.75
N LEU A 502 0.10 19.13 -2.06
CA LEU A 502 -0.52 18.47 -3.21
C LEU A 502 -1.35 19.46 -4.03
N ARG A 503 -1.18 19.44 -5.35
CA ARG A 503 -2.07 20.09 -6.32
C ARG A 503 -2.94 19.06 -7.02
N TYR A 504 -4.15 19.44 -7.41
CA TYR A 504 -5.08 18.52 -8.03
C TYR A 504 -5.96 19.13 -9.12
N ASN A 505 -6.33 18.30 -10.08
CA ASN A 505 -7.41 18.50 -11.04
C ASN A 505 -8.34 17.31 -10.96
N ALA A 506 -9.64 17.54 -11.08
CA ALA A 506 -10.60 16.44 -11.01
C ALA A 506 -11.86 16.73 -11.82
N ASP A 507 -12.46 15.66 -12.31
CA ASP A 507 -13.83 15.67 -12.82
C ASP A 507 -14.56 14.44 -12.28
N PHE A 508 -15.73 14.66 -11.73
CA PHE A 508 -16.57 13.59 -11.23
C PHE A 508 -17.98 13.74 -11.77
N LEU A 509 -18.56 12.61 -12.14
CA LEU A 509 -19.94 12.46 -12.53
C LEU A 509 -20.56 11.40 -11.63
N ILE A 510 -21.50 11.83 -10.80
CA ILE A 510 -22.42 10.93 -10.13
C ILE A 510 -23.70 10.87 -10.95
N SER A 511 -24.12 9.67 -11.35
CA SER A 511 -25.37 9.45 -12.11
C SER A 511 -26.25 8.42 -11.43
N ASP A 512 -27.51 8.38 -11.88
CA ASP A 512 -28.53 7.42 -11.47
C ASP A 512 -28.71 7.37 -9.94
N ALA A 513 -28.42 8.50 -9.29
CA ALA A 513 -28.32 8.55 -7.85
C ALA A 513 -29.68 8.81 -7.20
N ASN A 514 -29.88 8.17 -6.05
CA ASN A 514 -31.04 8.38 -5.20
C ASN A 514 -30.55 8.72 -3.79
N ALA A 515 -30.85 9.94 -3.33
CA ALA A 515 -30.42 10.42 -2.01
C ALA A 515 -31.61 10.62 -1.08
N ALA A 516 -31.58 9.99 0.08
CA ALA A 516 -32.55 10.24 1.14
C ALA A 516 -32.24 11.58 1.82
N ILE A 517 -33.17 12.53 1.80
CA ILE A 517 -33.07 13.75 2.63
C ILE A 517 -33.56 13.42 4.05
N THR A 518 -34.71 12.76 4.12
CA THR A 518 -35.29 12.24 5.35
C THR A 518 -36.05 10.97 5.01
N VAL A 519 -35.85 9.90 5.75
CA VAL A 519 -36.53 8.61 5.52
C VAL A 519 -36.88 7.96 6.84
N ASP A 520 -38.04 7.31 6.90
CA ASP A 520 -38.42 6.47 8.01
C ASP A 520 -37.81 5.06 7.90
N GLU A 521 -38.02 4.24 8.93
CA GLU A 521 -37.57 2.84 9.00
C GLU A 521 -38.14 1.96 7.86
N SER A 522 -39.22 2.39 7.21
CA SER A 522 -39.82 1.70 6.05
C SER A 522 -39.23 2.14 4.71
N GLY A 523 -38.26 3.06 4.73
CA GLY A 523 -37.60 3.61 3.53
C GLY A 523 -38.43 4.69 2.82
N LYS A 524 -39.48 5.21 3.48
CA LYS A 524 -40.34 6.25 2.91
C LYS A 524 -39.98 7.62 3.47
N GLY A 525 -39.96 8.62 2.62
CA GLY A 525 -39.71 10.00 3.02
C GLY A 525 -39.42 10.90 1.84
N LEU A 526 -38.54 11.89 2.02
CA LEU A 526 -38.16 12.82 0.96
C LEU A 526 -36.88 12.35 0.28
N TRP A 527 -36.93 12.18 -1.03
CA TRP A 527 -35.84 11.64 -1.85
C TRP A 527 -35.47 12.58 -2.99
N LEU A 528 -34.17 12.75 -3.24
CA LEU A 528 -33.62 13.28 -4.49
C LEU A 528 -33.44 12.10 -5.46
N SER A 529 -34.41 11.87 -6.35
CA SER A 529 -34.41 10.71 -7.26
C SER A 529 -33.95 11.06 -8.67
N GLY A 530 -33.26 10.12 -9.31
CA GLY A 530 -32.73 10.29 -10.66
C GLY A 530 -31.72 11.44 -10.73
N THR A 531 -30.90 11.55 -9.69
CA THR A 531 -29.96 12.66 -9.51
C THR A 531 -28.73 12.45 -10.37
N ARG A 532 -28.35 13.52 -11.07
CA ARG A 532 -27.06 13.66 -11.75
C ARG A 532 -26.28 14.80 -11.10
N TYR A 533 -25.02 14.56 -10.75
CA TYR A 533 -24.14 15.58 -10.20
C TYR A 533 -22.81 15.60 -10.94
N ASP A 534 -22.59 16.64 -11.73
CA ASP A 534 -21.33 16.91 -12.42
C ASP A 534 -20.49 17.87 -11.57
N MET A 535 -19.25 17.53 -11.27
CA MET A 535 -18.30 18.33 -10.48
C MET A 535 -16.97 18.44 -11.20
N HIS A 536 -16.40 19.64 -11.20
CA HIS A 536 -15.13 19.92 -11.85
C HIS A 536 -14.26 20.81 -10.97
N PHE A 537 -12.98 20.44 -10.86
CA PHE A 537 -11.96 21.16 -10.10
C PHE A 537 -10.77 21.43 -10.99
N ARG A 538 -10.28 22.67 -10.98
CA ARG A 538 -9.08 23.10 -11.71
C ARG A 538 -8.11 23.82 -10.80
N ASP A 539 -6.87 23.37 -10.84
CA ASP A 539 -5.73 23.95 -10.12
C ASP A 539 -6.00 24.13 -8.61
N GLY A 540 -6.61 23.10 -7.99
CA GLY A 540 -6.77 23.05 -6.55
C GLY A 540 -5.47 22.68 -5.85
N SER A 541 -5.37 22.98 -4.55
CA SER A 541 -4.27 22.52 -3.70
C SER A 541 -4.75 22.11 -2.31
N LEU A 542 -3.98 21.23 -1.67
CA LEU A 542 -4.09 20.84 -0.27
C LEU A 542 -2.72 21.00 0.36
N ASP A 543 -2.65 21.86 1.36
CA ASP A 543 -1.42 22.28 2.04
C ASP A 543 -1.59 22.04 3.55
N VAL A 544 -0.56 21.55 4.23
CA VAL A 544 -0.53 21.50 5.70
C VAL A 544 0.42 22.57 6.17
N THR A 545 -0.13 23.63 6.76
CA THR A 545 0.59 24.83 7.20
C THR A 545 0.68 24.87 8.72
N GLN A 546 1.46 25.79 9.29
CA GLN A 546 1.48 26.01 10.75
C GLN A 546 0.11 26.41 11.33
N ASP A 547 -0.73 27.06 10.52
CA ASP A 547 -2.07 27.49 10.92
C ASP A 547 -3.13 26.39 10.74
N GLY A 548 -2.77 25.25 10.15
CA GLY A 548 -3.66 24.11 9.96
C GLY A 548 -3.65 23.54 8.54
N VAL A 549 -4.64 22.72 8.21
CA VAL A 549 -4.84 22.16 6.87
C VAL A 549 -5.64 23.16 6.03
N GLN A 550 -5.12 23.50 4.85
CA GLN A 550 -5.76 24.41 3.91
C GLN A 550 -6.08 23.69 2.60
N LEU A 551 -7.36 23.65 2.24
CA LEU A 551 -7.84 23.19 0.94
C LEU A 551 -8.19 24.42 0.09
N ASN A 552 -7.41 24.66 -0.95
CA ASN A 552 -7.74 25.62 -2.00
C ASN A 552 -8.46 24.90 -3.13
N LYS A 553 -9.71 25.30 -3.39
CA LYS A 553 -10.52 24.67 -4.44
C LYS A 553 -10.12 25.09 -5.86
N GLY A 554 -9.26 26.09 -6.01
CA GLY A 554 -8.89 26.65 -7.32
C GLY A 554 -10.13 27.20 -8.03
N THR A 555 -10.38 26.75 -9.26
CA THR A 555 -11.66 26.98 -9.95
C THR A 555 -12.53 25.74 -9.81
N TYR A 556 -13.71 25.89 -9.24
CA TYR A 556 -14.68 24.82 -9.05
C TYR A 556 -16.01 25.18 -9.68
N TRP A 557 -16.62 24.24 -10.40
CA TRP A 557 -18.01 24.38 -10.81
C TRP A 557 -18.71 23.04 -10.80
N SER A 558 -20.02 23.11 -10.57
CA SER A 558 -20.84 21.92 -10.50
C SER A 558 -22.27 22.16 -10.94
N THR A 559 -22.91 21.09 -11.40
CA THR A 559 -24.34 21.06 -11.72
C THR A 559 -24.97 19.85 -11.06
N LEU A 560 -25.82 20.10 -10.07
CA LEU A 560 -26.69 19.11 -9.46
C LEU A 560 -28.06 19.19 -10.13
N ASP A 561 -28.44 18.13 -10.82
CA ASP A 561 -29.71 18.00 -11.53
C ASP A 561 -30.49 16.83 -10.93
N VAL A 562 -31.46 17.16 -10.08
CA VAL A 562 -32.35 16.19 -9.43
C VAL A 562 -33.53 16.02 -10.36
N GLY A 563 -33.57 14.88 -11.06
CA GLY A 563 -34.63 14.56 -12.01
C GLY A 563 -36.02 14.68 -11.39
N ASP A 564 -36.17 14.24 -10.14
CA ASP A 564 -37.43 14.33 -9.40
C ASP A 564 -37.22 14.34 -7.87
N LEU A 565 -37.69 15.37 -7.19
CA LEU A 565 -37.85 15.39 -5.74
C LEU A 565 -39.11 14.61 -5.39
N ARG A 566 -39.00 13.52 -4.61
CA ARG A 566 -40.13 12.63 -4.33
C ARG A 566 -40.48 12.54 -2.86
N TRP A 567 -41.78 12.53 -2.56
CA TRP A 567 -42.31 12.17 -1.24
C TRP A 567 -42.87 10.73 -1.23
N GLY A 568 -42.43 9.92 -0.29
CA GLY A 568 -42.76 8.50 -0.17
C GLY A 568 -41.58 7.62 -0.57
N ASP A 569 -41.81 6.66 -1.47
CA ASP A 569 -40.76 5.75 -1.94
C ASP A 569 -39.86 6.39 -3.00
N ARG A 570 -38.58 5.99 -3.03
CA ARG A 570 -37.57 6.55 -3.95
C ARG A 570 -37.85 6.29 -5.43
N HIS A 571 -38.67 5.30 -5.80
CA HIS A 571 -38.94 4.96 -7.21
C HIS A 571 -40.40 5.16 -7.60
N SER A 572 -41.32 5.08 -6.64
CA SER A 572 -42.77 5.12 -6.86
C SER A 572 -43.50 6.21 -6.07
N GLY A 573 -42.77 6.99 -5.25
CA GLY A 573 -43.33 8.11 -4.48
C GLY A 573 -43.86 9.25 -5.34
N HIS A 574 -44.63 10.14 -4.72
CA HIS A 574 -45.22 11.30 -5.38
C HIS A 574 -44.14 12.30 -5.77
N SER A 575 -44.07 12.62 -7.07
CA SER A 575 -43.23 13.68 -7.60
C SER A 575 -43.65 15.04 -7.07
N LEU A 576 -42.68 15.80 -6.57
CA LEU A 576 -42.78 17.21 -6.20
C LEU A 576 -42.12 18.12 -7.25
N GLY A 577 -41.40 17.54 -8.21
CA GLY A 577 -40.82 18.24 -9.35
C GLY A 577 -39.29 18.18 -9.40
N ARG A 578 -38.73 18.72 -10.47
CA ARG A 578 -37.28 18.72 -10.75
C ARG A 578 -36.59 19.90 -10.07
N ILE A 579 -35.37 19.68 -9.56
CA ILE A 579 -34.52 20.74 -9.00
C ILE A 579 -33.18 20.76 -9.75
N VAL A 580 -32.73 21.94 -10.17
CA VAL A 580 -31.41 22.13 -10.78
C VAL A 580 -30.66 23.20 -10.01
N LEU A 581 -29.51 22.84 -9.45
CA LEU A 581 -28.60 23.73 -8.76
C LEU A 581 -27.29 23.81 -9.55
N ARG A 582 -26.81 25.02 -9.79
CA ARG A 582 -25.52 25.28 -10.43
C ARG A 582 -24.67 26.13 -9.51
N ARG A 583 -23.42 25.74 -9.33
CA ARG A 583 -22.45 26.44 -8.49
C ARG A 583 -21.19 26.74 -9.30
N TYR A 584 -20.64 27.91 -9.08
CA TYR A 584 -19.35 28.32 -9.61
C TYR A 584 -18.60 29.04 -8.48
N GLU A 585 -17.38 28.61 -8.22
CA GLU A 585 -16.48 29.16 -7.22
C GLU A 585 -15.10 29.36 -7.82
N GLN A 586 -14.42 30.43 -7.41
CA GLN A 586 -13.05 30.70 -7.82
C GLN A 586 -12.26 31.20 -6.61
N GLY A 587 -11.11 30.56 -6.36
CA GLY A 587 -10.22 30.90 -5.25
C GLY A 587 -10.81 30.64 -3.86
N SER A 588 -11.86 29.82 -3.75
CA SER A 588 -12.44 29.46 -2.45
C SER A 588 -11.46 28.61 -1.64
N THR A 589 -11.30 28.97 -0.38
CA THR A 589 -10.43 28.27 0.56
C THR A 589 -11.24 27.72 1.73
N LEU A 590 -10.99 26.46 2.08
CA LEU A 590 -11.43 25.86 3.34
C LEU A 590 -10.18 25.66 4.21
N SER A 591 -10.27 25.99 5.50
CA SER A 591 -9.15 25.82 6.42
C SER A 591 -9.64 25.19 7.72
N LEU A 592 -8.89 24.22 8.20
CA LEU A 592 -9.16 23.50 9.44
C LEU A 592 -7.92 23.58 10.34
N SER A 593 -8.11 24.01 11.58
CA SER A 593 -7.05 24.16 12.59
C SER A 593 -7.50 23.53 13.90
N SER A 594 -6.53 23.09 14.70
CA SER A 594 -6.72 22.45 16.01
C SER A 594 -6.41 23.38 17.16
#